data_AF-A0A661PM70-F1
#
_entry.id   AF-A0A661PM70-F1
#
_cell.length_a   1.000
_cell.length_b   1.000
_cell.length_c   1.000
_cell.angle_alpha   90.00
_cell.angle_beta   90.00
_cell.angle_gamma   90.00
#
_symmetry.space_group_name_H-M   'P 1'
#
loop_
_entity.id
_entity.type
_entity.pdbx_description
1 polymer ?
#
loop_
_entity_poly.entity_id
_entity_poly.type
_entity_poly.pdbx_seq_one_letter_code
_entity_poly.pdbx_strand_id
1 'polypeptide(L)'
;MGLTIKEDIMIRILSIAVLSIALAFPAPAISAWDYSRSNINTDQIQSGGPPRDGIPALFEPGTLPAKEVDFLDDNDQILGVVHNGIARAYPTRILSWHELVNDDFGGNPLLVSW
;
A
#
# COMPACT_ATOMS: atom_id res chain seq x y z
N MET A 1 47.51 -1.31 18.60
CA MET A 1 48.08 -0.48 17.53
C MET A 1 46.90 0.29 16.94
N GLY A 2 46.74 1.56 17.34
CA GLY A 2 45.57 2.36 16.97
C GLY A 2 45.67 2.85 15.53
N LEU A 3 44.52 2.93 14.85
CA LEU A 3 44.42 3.51 13.52
C LEU A 3 44.80 4.99 13.58
N THR A 4 45.45 5.46 12.51
CA THR A 4 45.79 6.86 12.34
C THR A 4 44.54 7.68 11.96
N ILE A 5 44.53 8.98 12.25
CA ILE A 5 43.40 9.88 11.94
C ILE A 5 43.01 9.83 10.46
N LYS A 6 43.98 9.62 9.55
CA LYS A 6 43.71 9.47 8.11
C LYS A 6 42.97 8.17 7.78
N GLU A 7 43.30 7.08 8.45
CA GLU A 7 42.63 5.79 8.27
C GLU A 7 41.19 5.85 8.76
N ASP A 8 40.94 6.51 9.90
CA ASP A 8 39.58 6.71 10.43
C ASP A 8 38.70 7.55 9.48
N ILE A 9 39.25 8.63 8.91
CA ILE A 9 38.53 9.46 7.93
C ILE A 9 38.22 8.66 6.66
N MET A 10 39.20 7.89 6.17
CA MET A 10 39.02 7.06 4.97
C MET A 10 37.96 5.97 5.18
N ILE A 11 37.96 5.32 6.34
CA ILE A 11 36.95 4.32 6.71
C ILE A 11 35.55 4.94 6.74
N ARG A 12 35.39 6.14 7.32
CA ARG A 12 34.09 6.84 7.36
C ARG A 12 33.59 7.19 5.97
N ILE A 13 34.47 7.69 5.09
CA ILE A 13 34.10 8.03 3.71
C ILE A 13 33.66 6.77 2.95
N LEU A 14 34.39 5.66 3.09
CA LEU A 14 34.00 4.38 2.49
C LEU A 14 32.67 3.87 3.03
N SER A 15 32.46 3.91 4.34
CA SER A 15 31.20 3.47 4.96
C SER A 15 30.00 4.29 4.48
N ILE A 16 30.16 5.61 4.36
CA ILE A 16 29.11 6.50 3.83
C ILE A 16 28.85 6.19 2.34
N ALA A 17 29.89 6.02 1.53
CA ALA A 17 29.74 5.70 0.11
C ALA A 17 29.02 4.35 -0.10
N VAL A 18 29.37 3.32 0.68
CA VAL A 18 28.70 2.02 0.64
C VAL A 18 27.24 2.14 1.07
N LEU A 19 26.94 2.89 2.12
CA LEU A 19 25.57 3.11 2.58
C LEU A 19 24.74 3.90 1.55
N SER A 20 25.33 4.91 0.92
CA SER A 20 24.66 5.68 -0.15
C SER A 20 24.37 4.82 -1.38
N ILE A 21 25.28 3.93 -1.77
CA ILE A 21 25.05 2.98 -2.87
C ILE A 21 23.92 2.00 -2.51
N ALA A 22 23.92 1.45 -1.29
CA ALA A 22 22.87 0.53 -0.85
C ALA A 22 21.47 1.18 -0.81
N LEU A 23 21.38 2.49 -0.51
CA LEU A 23 20.13 3.24 -0.53
C LEU A 23 19.71 3.69 -1.93
N ALA A 24 20.65 3.93 -2.85
CA ALA A 24 20.36 4.34 -4.23
C ALA A 24 19.86 3.19 -5.11
N PHE A 25 20.18 1.95 -4.74
CA PHE A 25 19.66 0.74 -5.36
C PHE A 25 18.79 0.01 -4.33
N PRO A 26 17.53 0.45 -4.11
CA PRO A 26 16.60 -0.40 -3.39
C PRO A 26 16.62 -1.74 -4.11
N ALA A 27 16.96 -2.82 -3.41
CA ALA A 27 16.89 -4.15 -3.97
C ALA A 27 15.54 -4.25 -4.65
N PRO A 28 15.46 -4.68 -5.93
CA PRO A 28 14.16 -4.87 -6.54
C PRO A 28 13.37 -5.73 -5.57
N ALA A 29 12.23 -5.22 -5.11
CA ALA A 29 11.27 -6.02 -4.38
C ALA A 29 10.75 -7.02 -5.41
N ILE A 30 11.55 -8.06 -5.69
CA ILE A 30 11.15 -9.16 -6.54
C ILE A 30 10.17 -9.91 -5.65
N SER A 31 8.91 -9.50 -5.73
CA SER A 31 7.79 -10.38 -5.41
C SER A 31 7.82 -11.51 -6.46
N ALA A 32 8.82 -12.39 -6.38
CA ALA A 32 8.89 -13.59 -7.19
C ALA A 32 7.86 -14.53 -6.60
N TRP A 33 6.76 -14.70 -7.32
CA TRP A 33 5.82 -15.77 -7.04
C TRP A 33 6.51 -17.10 -7.34
N ASP A 34 6.31 -18.09 -6.47
CA ASP A 34 6.82 -19.44 -6.70
C ASP A 34 5.88 -20.17 -7.69
N TYR A 35 6.37 -20.37 -8.92
CA TYR A 35 5.64 -21.05 -9.98
C TYR A 35 5.98 -22.55 -10.10
N SER A 36 6.78 -23.11 -9.19
CA SER A 36 7.25 -24.51 -9.26
C SER A 36 6.12 -25.55 -9.29
N ARG A 37 4.91 -25.17 -8.85
CA ARG A 37 3.71 -26.00 -8.81
C ARG A 37 2.62 -25.53 -9.80
N SER A 38 2.98 -24.79 -10.84
CA SER A 38 2.01 -24.32 -11.84
C SER A 38 1.48 -25.47 -12.71
N ASN A 39 0.15 -25.47 -12.93
CA ASN A 39 -0.52 -26.32 -13.93
C ASN A 39 -0.96 -25.51 -15.17
N ILE A 40 -0.49 -24.25 -15.28
CA ILE A 40 -0.77 -23.34 -16.40
C ILE A 40 0.55 -22.89 -17.04
N ASN A 41 0.48 -22.42 -18.29
CA ASN A 41 1.63 -21.81 -18.96
C ASN A 41 1.95 -20.44 -18.32
N THR A 42 3.06 -20.36 -17.59
CA THR A 42 3.47 -19.16 -16.86
C THR A 42 3.91 -18.02 -17.76
N ASP A 43 4.29 -18.30 -19.01
CA ASP A 43 4.68 -17.27 -19.98
C ASP A 43 3.50 -16.37 -20.39
N GLN A 44 2.27 -16.82 -20.09
CA GLN A 44 1.05 -16.04 -20.33
C GLN A 44 0.65 -15.16 -19.14
N ILE A 45 1.36 -15.25 -18.01
CA ILE A 45 1.11 -14.42 -16.83
C ILE A 45 1.69 -13.02 -17.10
N GLN A 46 0.82 -12.02 -17.09
CA GLN A 46 1.19 -10.63 -17.28
C GLN A 46 1.02 -9.86 -15.97
N SER A 47 1.87 -8.85 -15.77
CA SER A 47 1.73 -7.94 -14.62
C SER A 47 0.54 -7.02 -14.82
N GLY A 48 -0.26 -6.84 -13.76
CA GLY A 48 -1.34 -5.84 -13.73
C GLY A 48 -0.83 -4.40 -13.57
N GLY A 49 0.48 -4.19 -13.37
CA GLY A 49 1.10 -2.88 -13.20
C GLY A 49 1.60 -2.66 -11.76
N PRO A 50 0.69 -2.49 -10.77
CA PRO A 50 1.09 -2.35 -9.38
C PRO A 50 1.84 -3.60 -8.86
N PRO A 51 2.91 -3.43 -8.06
CA PRO A 51 3.54 -4.55 -7.38
C PRO A 51 2.60 -5.15 -6.32
N ARG A 52 3.01 -6.27 -5.71
CA ARG A 52 2.35 -6.77 -4.49
C ARG A 52 2.27 -5.63 -3.47
N ASP A 53 1.07 -5.44 -2.90
CA ASP A 53 0.75 -4.37 -1.94
C ASP A 53 0.99 -2.94 -2.48
N GLY A 54 1.07 -2.77 -3.80
CA GLY A 54 1.26 -1.48 -4.47
C GLY A 54 0.04 -0.56 -4.44
N ILE A 55 -1.12 -1.09 -4.05
CA ILE A 55 -2.36 -0.35 -3.79
C ILE A 55 -2.62 -0.46 -2.28
N PRO A 56 -2.38 0.60 -1.50
CA PRO A 56 -2.50 0.52 -0.05
C PRO A 56 -3.97 0.48 0.37
N ALA A 57 -4.36 -0.58 1.08
CA ALA A 57 -5.66 -0.63 1.73
C ALA A 57 -5.80 0.48 2.78
N LEU A 58 -7.04 0.94 3.01
CA LEU A 58 -7.33 1.79 4.15
C LEU A 58 -7.59 0.93 5.39
N PHE A 59 -6.97 1.34 6.48
CA PHE A 59 -7.19 0.80 7.82
C PHE A 59 -7.69 1.94 8.70
N GLU A 60 -8.68 1.66 9.56
CA GLU A 60 -9.27 2.65 10.46
C GLU A 60 -9.71 3.93 9.70
N PRO A 61 -10.58 3.79 8.68
CA PRO A 61 -10.91 4.91 7.80
C PRO A 61 -11.53 6.07 8.58
N GLY A 62 -11.03 7.28 8.33
CA GLY A 62 -11.68 8.50 8.79
C GLY A 62 -13.09 8.62 8.21
N THR A 63 -14.03 9.17 8.98
CA THR A 63 -15.41 9.31 8.53
C THR A 63 -15.91 10.73 8.72
N LEU A 64 -16.74 11.19 7.78
CA LEU A 64 -17.33 12.52 7.76
C LEU A 64 -18.86 12.41 7.73
N PRO A 65 -19.59 13.30 8.42
CA PRO A 65 -21.01 13.47 8.20
C PRO A 65 -21.29 13.85 6.74
N ALA A 66 -22.34 13.30 6.13
CA ALA A 66 -22.67 13.57 4.72
C ALA A 66 -22.81 15.07 4.40
N LYS A 67 -23.30 15.88 5.36
CA LYS A 67 -23.45 17.34 5.24
C LYS A 67 -22.12 18.11 5.17
N GLU A 68 -21.01 17.50 5.54
CA GLU A 68 -19.67 18.09 5.57
C GLU A 68 -18.83 17.65 4.36
N VAL A 69 -19.39 16.83 3.47
CA VAL A 69 -18.71 16.37 2.25
C VAL A 69 -18.88 17.42 1.16
N ASP A 70 -17.76 18.00 0.72
CA ASP A 70 -17.70 19.07 -0.30
C ASP A 70 -16.96 18.65 -1.58
N PHE A 71 -16.51 17.38 -1.65
CA PHE A 71 -15.67 16.85 -2.72
C PHE A 71 -16.39 15.84 -3.64
N LEU A 72 -17.69 15.60 -3.41
CA LEU A 72 -18.51 14.71 -4.23
C LEU A 72 -19.53 15.52 -5.02
N ASP A 73 -19.76 15.09 -6.25
CA ASP A 73 -20.85 15.58 -7.09
C ASP A 73 -22.11 14.71 -6.94
N ASP A 74 -23.29 15.25 -7.29
CA ASP A 74 -24.58 14.54 -7.16
C ASP A 74 -24.64 13.22 -7.95
N ASN A 75 -23.80 13.07 -8.99
CA ASN A 75 -23.75 11.88 -9.83
C ASN A 75 -22.61 10.91 -9.45
N ASP A 76 -21.81 11.24 -8.44
CA ASP A 76 -20.75 10.35 -7.99
C ASP A 76 -21.34 9.06 -7.43
N GLN A 77 -20.82 7.93 -7.89
CA GLN A 77 -21.25 6.65 -7.37
C GLN A 77 -20.63 6.44 -5.99
N ILE A 78 -21.40 5.86 -5.08
CA ILE A 78 -20.95 5.44 -3.77
C ILE A 78 -21.38 4.00 -3.52
N LEU A 79 -20.60 3.26 -2.74
CA LEU A 79 -21.04 1.99 -2.16
C LEU A 79 -21.61 2.28 -0.77
N GLY A 80 -22.92 2.11 -0.61
CA GLY A 80 -23.59 2.24 0.68
C GLY A 80 -23.58 0.92 1.43
N VAL A 81 -23.16 0.93 2.71
CA VAL A 81 -23.20 -0.25 3.58
C VAL A 81 -23.99 0.07 4.83
N VAL A 82 -24.93 -0.80 5.17
CA VAL A 82 -25.67 -0.75 6.42
C VAL A 82 -25.50 -2.08 7.15
N HIS A 83 -24.96 -2.03 8.36
CA HIS A 83 -24.77 -3.21 9.19
C HIS A 83 -24.95 -2.85 10.67
N ASN A 84 -25.73 -3.64 11.41
CA ASN A 84 -26.04 -3.42 12.83
C ASN A 84 -26.49 -1.99 13.18
N GLY A 85 -27.25 -1.34 12.29
CA GLY A 85 -27.75 0.03 12.49
C GLY A 85 -26.73 1.15 12.22
N ILE A 86 -25.49 0.81 11.87
CA ILE A 86 -24.47 1.76 11.41
C ILE A 86 -24.54 1.80 9.88
N ALA A 87 -24.60 3.02 9.33
CA ALA A 87 -24.59 3.27 7.89
C ALA A 87 -23.34 4.05 7.50
N ARG A 88 -22.63 3.59 6.46
CA ARG A 88 -21.47 4.23 5.87
C ARG A 88 -21.63 4.33 4.35
N ALA A 89 -21.00 5.34 3.77
CA ALA A 89 -20.91 5.53 2.33
C ALA A 89 -19.43 5.57 1.93
N TYR A 90 -19.05 4.76 0.94
CA TYR A 90 -17.69 4.66 0.43
C TYR A 90 -17.65 5.14 -1.02
N PRO A 91 -17.11 6.34 -1.29
CA PRO A 91 -17.13 6.89 -2.64
C PRO A 91 -16.33 6.08 -3.66
N THR A 92 -16.90 5.92 -4.86
CA THR A 92 -16.27 5.19 -5.97
C THR A 92 -15.03 5.83 -6.55
N ARG A 93 -14.71 7.05 -6.14
CA ARG A 93 -13.44 7.70 -6.47
C ARG A 93 -12.35 7.46 -5.42
N ILE A 94 -12.70 7.03 -4.20
CA ILE A 94 -11.72 6.78 -3.13
C ILE A 94 -11.27 5.32 -3.16
N LEU A 95 -12.19 4.35 -3.23
CA LEU A 95 -11.75 2.95 -3.33
C LEU A 95 -11.05 2.63 -4.67
N SER A 96 -10.97 3.54 -5.66
CA SER A 96 -10.22 3.24 -6.90
C SER A 96 -8.73 3.31 -6.64
N TRP A 97 -8.37 4.11 -5.64
CA TRP A 97 -7.00 4.30 -5.20
C TRP A 97 -6.60 3.33 -4.10
N HIS A 98 -7.57 2.75 -3.39
CA HIS A 98 -7.33 1.95 -2.20
C HIS A 98 -7.83 0.51 -2.29
N GLU A 99 -8.82 0.22 -3.15
CA GLU A 99 -9.52 -1.05 -3.47
C GLU A 99 -10.12 -1.84 -2.29
N LEU A 100 -9.61 -1.64 -1.08
CA LEU A 100 -9.93 -2.33 0.15
C LEU A 100 -9.99 -1.32 1.30
N VAL A 101 -11.08 -1.38 2.06
CA VAL A 101 -11.23 -0.64 3.32
C VAL A 101 -11.56 -1.62 4.42
N ASN A 102 -10.69 -1.67 5.42
CA ASN A 102 -10.90 -2.42 6.65
C ASN A 102 -11.53 -1.48 7.67
N ASP A 103 -12.86 -1.51 7.76
CA ASP A 103 -13.65 -0.66 8.66
C ASP A 103 -14.11 -1.46 9.89
N ASP A 104 -14.59 -0.73 10.90
CA ASP A 104 -15.16 -1.29 12.11
C ASP A 104 -16.55 -0.69 12.38
N PHE A 105 -17.55 -1.58 12.44
CA PHE A 105 -18.93 -1.22 12.72
C PHE A 105 -19.23 -1.51 14.20
N GLY A 106 -18.58 -0.75 15.09
CA GLY A 106 -18.80 -0.81 16.54
C GLY A 106 -18.32 -2.13 17.15
N GLY A 107 -17.09 -2.54 16.83
CA GLY A 107 -16.48 -3.82 17.23
C GLY A 107 -16.75 -4.97 16.27
N ASN A 108 -17.37 -4.71 15.11
CA ASN A 108 -17.61 -5.69 14.06
C ASN A 108 -16.73 -5.35 12.84
N PRO A 109 -15.62 -6.10 12.62
CA PRO A 109 -14.76 -5.88 11.47
C PRO A 109 -15.49 -6.10 10.16
N LEU A 110 -15.35 -5.17 9.23
CA LEU A 110 -15.98 -5.22 7.92
C LEU A 110 -14.94 -4.88 6.83
N LEU A 111 -14.81 -5.77 5.85
CA LEU A 111 -14.04 -5.50 4.63
C LEU A 111 -14.98 -4.99 3.54
N VAL A 112 -14.65 -3.83 2.97
CA VAL A 112 -15.35 -3.24 1.82
C VAL A 112 -14.42 -3.22 0.62
N SER A 113 -14.93 -3.62 -0.55
CA SER A 113 -14.22 -3.66 -1.83
C SER A 113 -15.21 -3.47 -3.00
N TRP A 114 -14.71 -3.23 -4.21
CA TRP A 114 -15.52 -3.25 -5.43
C TRP A 114 -14.81 -3.91 -6.60
#